data_AF-N9RZ27-F1
#
_entry.id   AF-N9RZ27-F1
#
_cell.length_a   1.000
_cell.length_b   1.000
_cell.length_c   1.000
_cell.angle_alpha   90.00
_cell.angle_beta   90.00
_cell.angle_gamma   90.00
#
_symmetry.space_group_name_H-M   'P 1'
#
loop_
_entity.id
_entity.type
_entity.pdbx_description
1 polymer ?
#
loop_
_entity_poly.entity_id
_entity_poly.type
_entity_poly.pdbx_seq_one_letter_code
_entity_poly.pdbx_strand_id
1 'polypeptide(L)'
;MDVLEKALLVDELKTLVDGLNDDKTSLFEIAKSKQRIKDICASCDDPHFQDQLTPYKEFILNEEFSSDDLAHYGYAITYRGTYNFMGRVENALFASADMGWAALRQAQHWQVWVIRPALSFLKSPWLNSAQDALLWLQEHASEYVKTDHELQNLIPVLEPIQAATEQQAASKDSLSIIKEQTAKFQSQLDAIIQEKIQPAQVTASIQAATRVKPSFRSGTRPSANLNKAKPLTLNDFNLDGLLCKLERLDPRTFPSLYRVDLHNDIDQNIKIDWLYLKAENEAQPLWGSAQIFIAEQLYAQGQFSHYVVLVGTHSVEYATTILQAYTDQRHTRTSSIHQTSWNNFKQHYHQHETLFNECIMNGTLVWQRDQRVYPYIPASFINTQKFIPFEETAATFFTPVILLRERQKIRVIHGLERVKLSNEDQAYPYLLLDRADGYTWQLIRQVISRLPQPISVHDLYQALENSALSESS
;
A
#
# COMPACT_ATOMS: atom_id res chain seq x y z
N MET A 1 -19.19 -30.38 21.93
CA MET A 1 -20.35 -29.48 21.99
C MET A 1 -21.47 -30.22 22.72
N ASP A 2 -22.06 -29.60 23.73
CA ASP A 2 -23.12 -30.21 24.53
C ASP A 2 -24.43 -30.34 23.71
N VAL A 3 -25.29 -31.32 24.05
CA VAL A 3 -26.56 -31.58 23.33
C VAL A 3 -27.49 -30.37 23.44
N LEU A 4 -27.42 -29.64 24.55
CA LEU A 4 -28.18 -28.41 24.78
C LEU A 4 -27.72 -27.26 23.87
N GLU A 5 -26.40 -27.10 23.68
CA GLU A 5 -25.81 -26.08 22.79
C GLU A 5 -26.20 -26.31 21.33
N LYS A 6 -26.21 -27.58 20.89
CA LYS A 6 -26.66 -27.93 19.53
C LYS A 6 -28.12 -27.59 19.29
N ALA A 7 -29.00 -27.86 20.26
CA ALA A 7 -30.42 -27.53 20.13
C ALA A 7 -30.66 -26.02 20.03
N LEU A 8 -29.89 -25.21 20.78
CA LEU A 8 -29.95 -23.75 20.72
C LEU A 8 -29.45 -23.19 19.38
N LEU A 9 -28.38 -23.76 18.82
CA LEU A 9 -27.85 -23.33 17.51
C LEU A 9 -28.80 -23.66 16.36
N VAL A 10 -29.52 -24.79 16.42
CA VAL A 10 -30.53 -25.15 15.40
C VAL A 10 -31.74 -24.22 15.48
N ASP A 11 -32.16 -23.84 16.69
CA ASP A 11 -33.26 -22.89 16.87
C ASP A 11 -32.88 -21.47 16.40
N GLU A 12 -31.62 -21.06 16.66
CA GLU A 12 -31.04 -19.82 16.14
C GLU A 12 -31.01 -19.82 14.60
N LEU A 13 -30.56 -20.90 13.97
CA LEU A 13 -30.53 -21.02 12.50
C LEU A 13 -31.91 -20.91 11.86
N LYS A 14 -32.95 -21.53 12.45
CA LYS A 14 -34.33 -21.40 11.96
C LYS A 14 -34.81 -19.95 12.02
N THR A 15 -34.57 -19.30 13.15
CA THR A 15 -34.95 -17.88 13.35
C THR A 15 -34.22 -16.95 12.37
N LEU A 16 -32.94 -17.21 12.11
CA LEU A 16 -32.14 -16.44 11.16
C LEU A 16 -32.62 -16.60 9.71
N VAL A 17 -33.03 -17.80 9.31
CA VAL A 17 -33.59 -18.04 7.97
C VAL A 17 -34.98 -17.45 7.81
N ASP A 18 -35.84 -17.56 8.83
CA ASP A 18 -37.16 -16.93 8.79
C ASP A 18 -37.05 -15.40 8.64
N GLY A 19 -36.06 -14.79 9.30
CA GLY A 19 -35.72 -13.37 9.11
C GLY A 19 -35.07 -13.04 7.76
N LEU A 20 -34.50 -14.01 7.03
CA LEU A 20 -33.96 -13.79 5.68
C LEU A 20 -35.02 -13.89 4.59
N ASN A 21 -36.13 -14.58 4.87
CA ASN A 21 -37.26 -14.74 3.95
C ASN A 21 -38.35 -13.69 4.15
N ASP A 22 -38.25 -12.81 5.16
CA ASP A 22 -39.17 -11.69 5.34
C ASP A 22 -38.74 -10.49 4.48
N ASP A 23 -39.61 -10.13 3.52
CA ASP A 23 -39.42 -9.01 2.57
C ASP A 23 -39.27 -7.64 3.26
N LYS A 24 -39.59 -7.53 4.56
CA LYS A 24 -39.49 -6.27 5.33
C LYS A 24 -38.16 -6.09 6.04
N THR A 25 -37.27 -7.08 5.95
CA THR A 25 -36.01 -7.09 6.69
C THR A 25 -34.99 -6.17 6.02
N SER A 26 -34.36 -5.29 6.82
CA SER A 26 -33.37 -4.36 6.25
C SER A 26 -32.16 -5.12 5.70
N LEU A 27 -31.54 -4.59 4.64
CA LEU A 27 -30.36 -5.17 4.00
C LEU A 27 -29.19 -5.41 4.99
N PHE A 28 -29.10 -4.58 6.04
CA PHE A 28 -28.11 -4.72 7.11
C PHE A 28 -28.40 -5.95 7.99
N GLU A 29 -29.66 -6.14 8.39
CA GLU A 29 -30.06 -7.32 9.17
C GLU A 29 -29.97 -8.60 8.35
N ILE A 30 -30.26 -8.54 7.04
CA ILE A 30 -30.04 -9.65 6.11
C ILE A 30 -28.56 -10.03 6.06
N ALA A 31 -27.66 -9.05 5.90
CA ALA A 31 -26.22 -9.30 5.85
C ALA A 31 -25.67 -9.87 7.17
N LYS A 32 -26.16 -9.35 8.29
CA LYS A 32 -25.81 -9.82 9.64
C LYS A 32 -26.31 -11.24 9.90
N SER A 33 -27.55 -11.56 9.52
CA SER A 33 -28.10 -12.92 9.61
C SER A 33 -27.34 -13.90 8.72
N LYS A 34 -26.98 -13.50 7.50
CA LYS A 34 -26.13 -14.30 6.59
C LYS A 34 -24.74 -14.56 7.18
N GLN A 35 -24.10 -13.55 7.76
CA GLN A 35 -22.79 -13.73 8.40
C GLN A 35 -22.89 -14.66 9.60
N ARG A 36 -23.93 -14.50 10.43
CA ARG A 36 -24.15 -15.35 11.59
C ARG A 36 -24.40 -16.82 11.21
N ILE A 37 -25.14 -17.09 10.14
CA ILE A 37 -25.31 -18.45 9.61
C ILE A 37 -23.96 -19.04 9.16
N LYS A 38 -23.11 -18.27 8.46
CA LYS A 38 -21.76 -18.70 8.06
C LYS A 38 -20.89 -19.04 9.26
N ASP A 39 -20.93 -18.21 10.30
CA ASP A 39 -20.15 -18.41 11.53
C ASP A 39 -20.61 -19.68 12.28
N ILE A 40 -21.93 -19.92 12.36
CA ILE A 40 -22.49 -21.13 12.96
C ILE A 40 -22.04 -22.37 12.16
N CYS A 41 -22.17 -22.33 10.84
CA CYS A 41 -21.74 -23.42 9.95
C CYS A 41 -20.23 -23.73 10.05
N ALA A 42 -19.39 -22.71 10.22
CA ALA A 42 -17.93 -22.85 10.35
C ALA A 42 -17.49 -23.34 11.73
N SER A 43 -18.28 -23.07 12.77
CA SER A 43 -17.95 -23.43 14.15
C SER A 43 -18.31 -24.88 14.54
N CYS A 44 -18.97 -25.64 13.67
CA CYS A 44 -19.52 -26.94 14.00
C CYS A 44 -18.83 -28.09 13.26
N ASP A 45 -17.82 -28.74 13.83
CA ASP A 45 -17.09 -29.87 13.21
C ASP A 45 -17.76 -31.25 13.41
N ASP A 46 -18.98 -31.31 13.95
CA ASP A 46 -19.65 -32.58 14.25
C ASP A 46 -20.36 -33.17 13.01
N PRO A 47 -20.02 -34.40 12.56
CA PRO A 47 -20.60 -35.01 11.35
C PRO A 47 -22.13 -35.10 11.37
N HIS A 48 -22.73 -35.39 12.52
CA HIS A 48 -24.19 -35.56 12.64
C HIS A 48 -24.94 -34.22 12.62
N PHE A 49 -24.23 -33.13 12.90
CA PHE A 49 -24.72 -31.75 12.84
C PHE A 49 -24.50 -31.14 11.45
N GLN A 50 -23.40 -31.51 10.77
CA GLN A 50 -23.12 -31.11 9.38
C GLN A 50 -24.24 -31.52 8.42
N ASP A 51 -24.81 -32.72 8.58
CA ASP A 51 -25.97 -33.16 7.78
C ASP A 51 -27.20 -32.27 7.96
N GLN A 52 -27.39 -31.70 9.16
CA GLN A 52 -28.47 -30.75 9.45
C GLN A 52 -28.16 -29.34 8.91
N LEU A 53 -26.90 -29.02 8.63
CA LEU A 53 -26.45 -27.73 8.10
C LEU A 53 -26.48 -27.67 6.56
N THR A 54 -26.53 -28.81 5.87
CA THR A 54 -26.51 -28.90 4.40
C THR A 54 -27.57 -28.02 3.70
N PRO A 55 -28.85 -28.01 4.12
CA PRO A 55 -29.87 -27.17 3.49
C PRO A 55 -29.57 -25.67 3.58
N TYR A 56 -28.87 -25.26 4.65
CA TYR A 56 -28.50 -23.86 4.91
C TYR A 56 -27.28 -23.43 4.08
N LYS A 57 -26.35 -24.35 3.79
CA LYS A 57 -25.22 -24.10 2.89
C LYS A 57 -25.68 -23.94 1.44
N GLU A 58 -26.61 -24.79 1.00
CA GLU A 58 -27.20 -24.73 -0.35
C GLU A 58 -27.96 -23.41 -0.57
N PHE A 59 -28.69 -22.91 0.43
CA PHE A 59 -29.37 -21.61 0.36
C PHE A 59 -28.41 -20.43 0.11
N ILE A 60 -27.20 -20.47 0.69
CA ILE A 60 -26.17 -19.44 0.50
C ILE A 60 -25.47 -19.60 -0.87
N LEU A 61 -25.30 -20.83 -1.36
CA LEU A 61 -24.64 -21.13 -2.64
C LEU A 61 -25.53 -20.90 -3.87
N ASN A 62 -26.85 -20.93 -3.70
CA ASN A 62 -27.83 -20.62 -4.75
C ASN A 62 -27.73 -19.18 -5.32
N GLU A 63 -26.78 -18.36 -4.86
CA GLU A 63 -26.49 -17.01 -5.38
C GLU A 63 -25.60 -16.97 -6.63
N GLU A 64 -24.92 -18.08 -6.99
CA GLU A 64 -24.00 -18.20 -8.14
C GLU A 64 -24.50 -19.22 -9.20
N PHE A 65 -23.93 -19.19 -10.41
CA PHE A 65 -24.18 -20.26 -11.39
C PHE A 65 -23.58 -21.58 -10.89
N SER A 66 -24.31 -22.68 -11.09
CA SER A 66 -23.80 -24.01 -10.77
C SER A 66 -22.55 -24.31 -11.62
N SER A 67 -21.57 -24.98 -11.00
CA SER A 67 -20.40 -25.47 -11.72
C SER A 67 -20.78 -26.43 -12.85
N ASP A 68 -21.87 -27.18 -12.69
CA ASP A 68 -22.36 -28.11 -13.71
C ASP A 68 -22.96 -27.37 -14.90
N ASP A 69 -23.69 -26.27 -14.66
CA ASP A 69 -24.24 -25.42 -15.72
C ASP A 69 -23.12 -24.70 -16.48
N LEU A 70 -22.15 -24.13 -15.77
CA LEU A 70 -21.01 -23.45 -16.40
C LEU A 70 -20.20 -24.40 -17.31
N ALA A 71 -20.02 -25.65 -16.87
CA ALA A 71 -19.35 -26.68 -17.65
C ALA A 71 -20.20 -27.15 -18.85
N HIS A 72 -21.53 -27.28 -18.68
CA HIS A 72 -22.44 -27.69 -19.74
C HIS A 72 -22.49 -26.68 -20.90
N TYR A 73 -22.53 -25.38 -20.58
CA TYR A 73 -22.55 -24.31 -21.58
C TYR A 73 -21.15 -23.91 -22.07
N GLY A 74 -20.08 -24.46 -21.48
CA GLY A 74 -18.70 -24.31 -21.95
C GLY A 74 -18.11 -22.92 -21.73
N TYR A 75 -18.48 -22.24 -20.65
CA TYR A 75 -18.03 -20.89 -20.31
C TYR A 75 -17.40 -20.78 -18.91
N ALA A 76 -16.99 -21.90 -18.32
CA ALA A 76 -16.46 -21.94 -16.96
C ALA A 76 -15.11 -21.22 -16.83
N ILE A 77 -14.24 -21.29 -17.85
CA ILE A 77 -12.90 -20.69 -17.82
C ILE A 77 -12.97 -19.16 -17.96
N THR A 78 -13.96 -18.65 -18.71
CA THR A 78 -14.14 -17.21 -18.96
C THR A 78 -15.10 -16.54 -17.99
N TYR A 79 -15.78 -17.31 -17.13
CA TYR A 79 -16.63 -16.80 -16.06
C TYR A 79 -15.80 -16.12 -14.96
N ARG A 80 -16.28 -14.96 -14.50
CA ARG A 80 -15.61 -14.10 -13.51
C ARG A 80 -16.42 -13.93 -12.23
N GLY A 81 -17.55 -14.61 -12.09
CA GLY A 81 -18.38 -14.59 -10.87
C GLY A 81 -19.73 -13.90 -11.03
N THR A 82 -20.57 -14.08 -10.02
CA THR A 82 -21.87 -13.40 -9.89
C THR A 82 -21.79 -12.41 -8.75
N TYR A 83 -22.29 -11.20 -8.99
CA TYR A 83 -22.14 -10.06 -8.10
C TYR A 83 -23.48 -9.36 -7.89
N ASN A 84 -23.67 -8.74 -6.74
CA ASN A 84 -24.90 -8.00 -6.45
C ASN A 84 -24.77 -6.48 -6.70
N PHE A 85 -23.60 -6.02 -7.15
CA PHE A 85 -23.29 -4.59 -7.33
C PHE A 85 -22.51 -4.33 -8.61
N MET A 86 -22.94 -3.33 -9.39
CA MET A 86 -22.40 -3.01 -10.72
C MET A 86 -20.89 -2.74 -10.68
N GLY A 87 -20.40 -1.92 -9.74
CA GLY A 87 -18.98 -1.60 -9.66
C GLY A 87 -18.06 -2.80 -9.39
N ARG A 88 -18.57 -3.89 -8.81
CA ARG A 88 -17.79 -5.12 -8.63
C ARG A 88 -17.70 -5.93 -9.91
N VAL A 89 -18.76 -5.96 -10.70
CA VAL A 89 -18.78 -6.58 -12.04
C VAL A 89 -17.76 -5.88 -12.96
N GLU A 90 -17.75 -4.55 -12.94
CA GLU A 90 -16.82 -3.73 -13.74
C GLU A 90 -15.37 -4.01 -13.35
N ASN A 91 -15.06 -4.00 -12.06
CA ASN A 91 -13.71 -4.31 -11.57
C ASN A 91 -13.28 -5.74 -11.92
N ALA A 92 -14.16 -6.73 -11.78
CA ALA A 92 -13.86 -8.13 -12.07
C ALA A 92 -13.57 -8.37 -13.56
N LEU A 93 -14.29 -7.68 -14.45
CA LEU A 93 -14.07 -7.76 -15.89
C LEU A 93 -12.83 -6.98 -16.33
N PHE A 94 -12.55 -5.80 -15.76
CA PHE A 94 -11.35 -5.02 -16.10
C PHE A 94 -10.05 -5.61 -15.56
N ALA A 95 -10.10 -6.40 -14.49
CA ALA A 95 -8.94 -7.15 -14.00
C ALA A 95 -8.43 -8.19 -15.01
N SER A 96 -9.22 -8.55 -16.02
CA SER A 96 -8.84 -9.46 -17.10
C SER A 96 -9.43 -8.96 -18.42
N ALA A 97 -8.89 -7.83 -18.91
CA ALA A 97 -9.45 -7.01 -19.98
C ALA A 97 -9.56 -7.69 -21.37
N ASP A 98 -8.97 -8.88 -21.52
CA ASP A 98 -8.84 -9.54 -22.81
C ASP A 98 -10.10 -10.33 -23.20
N MET A 99 -10.60 -11.21 -22.32
CA MET A 99 -11.78 -12.05 -22.55
C MET A 99 -12.38 -12.50 -21.20
N GLY A 100 -13.67 -12.23 -20.98
CA GLY A 100 -14.37 -12.62 -19.76
C GLY A 100 -15.81 -12.12 -19.66
N TRP A 101 -16.60 -12.81 -18.85
CA TRP A 101 -17.98 -12.43 -18.56
C TRP A 101 -18.32 -12.64 -17.08
N ALA A 102 -19.28 -11.88 -16.58
CA ALA A 102 -19.76 -11.92 -15.20
C ALA A 102 -21.27 -11.67 -15.17
N ALA A 103 -21.93 -12.06 -14.09
CA ALA A 103 -23.33 -11.72 -13.88
C ALA A 103 -23.52 -10.73 -12.75
N LEU A 104 -24.44 -9.79 -12.96
CA LEU A 104 -25.04 -8.96 -11.95
C LEU A 104 -26.37 -9.57 -11.55
N ARG A 105 -26.54 -9.89 -10.26
CA ARG A 105 -27.78 -10.41 -9.69
C ARG A 105 -28.46 -9.35 -8.83
N GLN A 106 -29.74 -9.14 -9.07
CA GLN A 106 -30.60 -8.31 -8.24
C GLN A 106 -31.87 -9.11 -7.90
N ALA A 107 -31.96 -9.56 -6.64
CA ALA A 107 -32.99 -10.49 -6.19
C ALA A 107 -33.01 -11.78 -7.02
N GLN A 108 -34.07 -12.02 -7.79
CA GLN A 108 -34.21 -13.18 -8.68
C GLN A 108 -33.84 -12.89 -10.15
N HIS A 109 -33.42 -11.66 -10.45
CA HIS A 109 -33.10 -11.24 -11.80
C HIS A 109 -31.60 -11.24 -12.06
N TRP A 110 -31.24 -11.63 -13.27
CA TRP A 110 -29.87 -11.82 -13.74
C TRP A 110 -29.58 -10.86 -14.88
N GLN A 111 -28.39 -10.28 -14.90
CA GLN A 111 -27.90 -9.51 -16.02
C GLN A 111 -26.48 -9.93 -16.34
N VAL A 112 -26.24 -10.38 -17.56
CA VAL A 112 -24.93 -10.84 -18.03
C VAL A 112 -24.15 -9.66 -18.61
N TRP A 113 -22.88 -9.58 -18.22
CA TRP A 113 -21.94 -8.55 -18.67
C TRP A 113 -20.74 -9.23 -19.32
N VAL A 114 -20.45 -8.83 -20.55
CA VAL A 114 -19.34 -9.34 -21.34
C VAL A 114 -18.40 -8.20 -21.68
N ILE A 115 -17.10 -8.41 -21.47
CA ILE A 115 -16.09 -7.40 -21.83
C ILE A 115 -15.86 -7.35 -23.34
N ARG A 116 -15.78 -6.15 -23.89
CA ARG A 116 -15.46 -5.88 -25.30
C ARG A 116 -14.15 -5.10 -25.42
N PRO A 117 -13.49 -5.13 -26.60
CA PRO A 117 -12.36 -4.25 -26.89
C PRO A 117 -12.66 -2.78 -26.58
N ALA A 118 -11.61 -2.02 -26.24
CA ALA A 118 -11.69 -0.64 -25.77
C ALA A 118 -12.45 -0.44 -24.44
N LEU A 119 -12.44 -1.44 -23.55
CA LEU A 119 -12.95 -1.35 -22.18
C LEU A 119 -14.45 -0.99 -22.10
N SER A 120 -15.25 -1.52 -23.02
CA SER A 120 -16.71 -1.36 -23.02
C SER A 120 -17.41 -2.68 -22.69
N PHE A 121 -18.68 -2.62 -22.25
CA PHE A 121 -19.45 -3.81 -21.90
C PHE A 121 -20.59 -4.07 -22.89
N LEU A 122 -20.81 -5.34 -23.23
CA LEU A 122 -22.08 -5.82 -23.77
C LEU A 122 -22.92 -6.33 -22.60
N LYS A 123 -24.15 -5.84 -22.46
CA LYS A 123 -25.03 -6.13 -21.32
C LYS A 123 -26.32 -6.77 -21.81
N SER A 124 -26.75 -7.84 -21.15
CA SER A 124 -28.06 -8.43 -21.40
C SER A 124 -29.20 -7.56 -20.85
N PRO A 125 -30.44 -7.75 -21.30
CA PRO A 125 -31.60 -7.37 -20.50
C PRO A 125 -31.60 -8.13 -19.17
N TRP A 126 -32.46 -7.70 -18.24
CA TRP A 126 -32.70 -8.47 -17.01
C TRP A 126 -33.46 -9.76 -17.34
N LEU A 127 -32.93 -10.89 -16.88
CA LEU A 127 -33.39 -12.24 -17.15
C LEU A 127 -33.90 -12.88 -15.85
N ASN A 128 -34.90 -13.75 -15.95
CA ASN A 128 -35.62 -14.25 -14.79
C ASN A 128 -35.06 -15.59 -14.26
N SER A 129 -34.08 -16.16 -14.95
CA SER A 129 -33.44 -17.42 -14.56
C SER A 129 -31.96 -17.44 -14.95
N ALA A 130 -31.19 -18.28 -14.26
CA ALA A 130 -29.79 -18.54 -14.60
C ALA A 130 -29.67 -19.24 -15.97
N GLN A 131 -30.61 -20.11 -16.33
CA GLN A 131 -30.63 -20.78 -17.64
C GLN A 131 -30.78 -19.78 -18.78
N ASP A 132 -31.70 -18.81 -18.65
CA ASP A 132 -31.91 -17.76 -19.66
C ASP A 132 -30.65 -16.88 -19.81
N ALA A 133 -29.94 -16.63 -18.71
CA ALA A 133 -28.68 -15.90 -18.71
C ALA A 133 -27.57 -16.63 -19.49
N LEU A 134 -27.44 -17.94 -19.31
CA LEU A 134 -26.46 -18.74 -20.04
C LEU A 134 -26.82 -18.90 -21.53
N LEU A 135 -28.12 -19.06 -21.85
CA LEU A 135 -28.59 -19.08 -23.23
C LEU A 135 -28.33 -17.76 -23.95
N TRP A 136 -28.62 -16.64 -23.30
CA TRP A 136 -28.34 -15.32 -23.87
C TRP A 136 -26.84 -15.12 -24.14
N LEU A 137 -25.97 -15.56 -23.22
CA LEU A 137 -24.53 -15.51 -23.39
C LEU A 137 -24.09 -16.31 -24.63
N GLN A 138 -24.62 -17.51 -24.82
CA GLN A 138 -24.28 -18.38 -25.96
C GLN A 138 -24.68 -17.75 -27.31
N GLU A 139 -25.82 -17.06 -27.36
CA GLU A 139 -26.33 -16.45 -28.59
C GLU A 139 -25.64 -15.13 -28.96
N HIS A 140 -25.17 -14.35 -27.97
CA HIS A 140 -24.75 -12.95 -28.18
C HIS A 140 -23.27 -12.67 -27.88
N ALA A 141 -22.56 -13.57 -27.20
CA ALA A 141 -21.20 -13.32 -26.73
C ALA A 141 -20.10 -14.05 -27.53
N SER A 142 -20.46 -14.86 -28.54
CA SER A 142 -19.51 -15.68 -29.32
C SER A 142 -18.42 -14.87 -30.04
N GLU A 143 -18.68 -13.61 -30.38
CA GLU A 143 -17.69 -12.70 -30.98
C GLU A 143 -16.66 -12.15 -29.97
N TYR A 144 -16.97 -12.18 -28.66
CA TYR A 144 -16.20 -11.49 -27.61
C TYR A 144 -15.65 -12.43 -26.53
N VAL A 145 -16.26 -13.60 -26.35
CA VAL A 145 -15.88 -14.60 -25.36
C VAL A 145 -15.76 -15.95 -26.02
N LYS A 146 -14.56 -16.54 -25.92
CA LYS A 146 -14.31 -17.90 -26.38
C LYS A 146 -14.86 -18.91 -25.39
N THR A 147 -15.34 -20.02 -25.93
CA THR A 147 -15.73 -21.19 -25.15
C THR A 147 -14.51 -21.92 -24.60
N ASP A 148 -14.72 -22.73 -23.57
CA ASP A 148 -13.68 -23.51 -22.92
C ASP A 148 -12.99 -24.46 -23.93
N HIS A 149 -13.74 -25.01 -24.89
CA HIS A 149 -13.20 -25.86 -25.95
C HIS A 149 -12.25 -25.09 -26.90
N GLU A 150 -12.61 -23.87 -27.27
CA GLU A 150 -11.77 -23.02 -28.13
C GLU A 150 -10.49 -22.58 -27.42
N LEU A 151 -10.55 -22.33 -26.11
CA LEU A 151 -9.38 -21.99 -25.30
C LEU A 151 -8.44 -23.18 -25.12
N GLN A 152 -8.98 -24.39 -24.95
CA GLN A 152 -8.16 -25.61 -24.86
C GLN A 152 -7.39 -25.91 -26.16
N ASN A 153 -7.95 -25.55 -27.32
CA ASN A 153 -7.29 -25.73 -28.61
C ASN A 153 -6.22 -24.65 -28.93
N LEU A 154 -6.12 -23.57 -28.15
CA LEU A 154 -5.16 -22.47 -28.34
C LEU A 154 -3.88 -22.61 -27.51
N ILE A 155 -3.83 -23.58 -26.58
CA ILE A 155 -2.66 -23.84 -25.72
C ILE A 155 -1.88 -25.02 -26.31
N PRO A 156 -0.61 -24.86 -26.74
CA PRO A 156 0.22 -26.01 -27.08
C PRO A 156 0.51 -26.78 -25.79
N VAL A 157 -0.10 -27.97 -25.66
CA VAL A 157 0.18 -28.91 -24.57
C VAL A 157 1.65 -29.30 -24.65
N LEU A 158 2.47 -28.90 -23.67
CA LEU A 158 3.77 -29.51 -23.44
C LEU A 158 3.52 -30.95 -22.98
N GLU A 159 3.68 -31.91 -23.89
CA GLU A 159 3.57 -33.33 -23.56
C GLU A 159 4.63 -33.74 -22.51
N PRO A 160 4.30 -34.67 -21.60
CA PRO A 160 5.26 -35.21 -20.65
C PRO A 160 6.31 -36.04 -21.39
N ILE A 161 7.59 -35.78 -21.11
CA ILE A 161 8.71 -36.59 -21.63
C ILE A 161 8.55 -38.03 -21.11
N GLN A 162 8.05 -38.91 -21.98
CA GLN A 162 8.13 -40.35 -21.79
C GLN A 162 9.57 -40.80 -22.09
N ALA A 163 10.09 -41.64 -21.20
CA ALA A 163 11.40 -42.25 -21.30
C ALA A 163 11.54 -43.11 -22.57
N ALA A 164 12.56 -42.83 -23.38
CA ALA A 164 13.11 -43.77 -24.35
C ALA A 164 14.60 -43.49 -24.60
N THR A 165 15.43 -44.35 -23.99
CA THR A 165 16.66 -44.97 -24.52
C THR A 165 17.82 -44.12 -25.06
N GLU A 166 18.89 -44.10 -24.25
CA GLU A 166 20.32 -44.37 -24.57
C GLU A 166 20.91 -43.95 -25.94
N GLN A 167 21.91 -43.06 -25.93
CA GLN A 167 23.31 -43.40 -26.24
C GLN A 167 24.27 -42.18 -26.17
N GLN A 168 25.23 -42.26 -25.24
CA GLN A 168 26.63 -41.81 -25.26
C GLN A 168 27.03 -40.44 -25.87
N ALA A 169 27.46 -39.51 -25.00
CA ALA A 169 28.83 -38.95 -25.01
C ALA A 169 29.07 -38.09 -23.75
N ALA A 170 30.24 -38.25 -23.15
CA ALA A 170 30.64 -37.68 -21.87
C ALA A 170 30.77 -36.15 -21.90
N SER A 171 30.04 -35.46 -21.03
CA SER A 171 30.43 -34.17 -20.47
C SER A 171 29.99 -34.13 -19.01
N LYS A 172 30.88 -33.66 -18.12
CA LYS A 172 30.63 -33.64 -16.68
C LYS A 172 29.41 -32.77 -16.39
N ASP A 173 28.40 -33.37 -15.76
CA ASP A 173 27.13 -32.77 -15.40
C ASP A 173 27.36 -31.47 -14.59
N SER A 174 26.97 -30.34 -15.16
CA SER A 174 27.13 -28.99 -14.59
C SER A 174 26.58 -28.89 -13.15
N LEU A 175 25.57 -29.69 -12.83
CA LEU A 175 24.97 -29.78 -11.50
C LEU A 175 25.89 -30.45 -10.47
N SER A 176 26.71 -31.41 -10.89
CA SER A 176 27.69 -32.06 -10.02
C SER A 176 28.86 -31.13 -9.68
N ILE A 177 29.28 -30.30 -10.64
CA ILE A 177 30.30 -29.25 -10.44
C ILE A 177 29.78 -28.18 -9.47
N ILE A 178 28.53 -27.74 -9.62
CA ILE A 178 27.90 -26.76 -8.73
C ILE A 178 27.79 -27.31 -7.30
N LYS A 179 27.33 -28.56 -7.13
CA LYS A 179 27.25 -29.20 -5.80
C LYS A 179 28.61 -29.34 -5.11
N GLU A 180 29.66 -29.69 -5.86
CA GLU A 180 31.01 -29.80 -5.30
C GLU A 180 31.59 -28.44 -4.91
N GLN A 181 31.30 -27.38 -5.68
CA GLN A 181 31.68 -26.00 -5.36
C GLN A 181 30.94 -25.49 -4.12
N THR A 182 29.64 -25.76 -3.98
CA THR A 182 28.86 -25.38 -2.80
C THR A 182 29.39 -26.09 -1.54
N ALA A 183 29.73 -27.36 -1.63
CA ALA A 183 30.30 -28.11 -0.50
C ALA A 183 31.68 -27.59 -0.07
N LYS A 184 32.54 -27.22 -1.03
CA LYS A 184 33.86 -26.62 -0.75
C LYS A 184 33.73 -25.23 -0.12
N PHE A 185 32.78 -24.42 -0.58
CA PHE A 185 32.51 -23.10 0.00
C PHE A 185 32.01 -23.20 1.44
N GLN A 186 31.08 -24.13 1.72
CA GLN A 186 30.57 -24.35 3.08
C GLN A 186 31.69 -24.77 4.04
N SER A 187 32.58 -25.68 3.61
CA SER A 187 33.71 -26.13 4.43
C SER A 187 34.75 -25.02 4.68
N GLN A 188 34.93 -24.08 3.74
CA GLN A 188 35.78 -22.91 3.95
C GLN A 188 35.15 -21.92 4.95
N LEU A 189 33.83 -21.75 4.90
CA LEU A 189 33.08 -20.92 5.84
C LEU A 189 33.17 -21.46 7.27
N ASP A 190 33.02 -22.76 7.45
CA ASP A 190 33.14 -23.42 8.77
C ASP A 190 34.57 -23.33 9.33
N ALA A 191 35.60 -23.42 8.48
CA ALA A 191 37.00 -23.24 8.89
C ALA A 191 37.28 -21.80 9.37
N ILE A 192 36.71 -20.79 8.70
CA ILE A 192 36.85 -19.37 9.08
C ILE A 192 36.12 -19.08 10.40
N ILE A 193 34.95 -19.70 10.63
CA ILE A 193 34.20 -19.55 11.89
C ILE A 193 34.98 -20.17 13.07
N GLN A 194 35.65 -21.31 12.86
CA GLN A 194 36.51 -21.94 13.86
C GLN A 194 37.77 -21.12 14.16
N GLU A 195 38.35 -20.42 13.18
CA GLU A 195 39.55 -19.61 13.35
C GLU A 195 39.30 -18.27 14.08
N LYS A 196 38.06 -17.73 14.00
CA LYS A 196 37.72 -16.40 14.53
C LYS A 196 37.07 -16.37 15.92
N ILE A 197 36.78 -17.53 16.53
CA ILE A 197 36.18 -17.61 17.87
C ILE A 197 37.19 -18.19 18.86
N GLN A 198 38.05 -17.33 19.41
CA GLN A 198 38.82 -17.64 20.62
C GLN A 198 37.99 -17.24 21.86
N PRO A 199 37.76 -18.12 22.83
CA PRO A 199 37.11 -17.74 24.09
C PRO A 199 38.06 -16.91 24.97
N ALA A 200 37.61 -15.73 25.39
CA ALA A 200 38.29 -14.90 26.37
C ALA A 200 38.31 -15.60 27.75
N GLN A 201 39.50 -15.85 28.28
CA GLN A 201 39.71 -16.31 29.65
C GLN A 201 39.40 -15.17 30.63
N VAL A 202 38.38 -15.36 31.47
CA VAL A 202 38.11 -14.51 32.63
C VAL A 202 38.85 -15.08 33.83
N THR A 203 39.89 -14.38 34.27
CA THR A 203 40.62 -14.67 35.52
C THR A 203 39.85 -14.06 36.69
N ALA A 204 39.19 -14.88 37.51
CA ALA A 204 38.70 -14.47 38.82
C ALA A 204 39.47 -15.23 39.90
N SER A 205 40.30 -14.51 40.66
CA SER A 205 40.90 -15.01 41.90
C SER A 205 40.01 -14.60 43.07
N ILE A 206 39.51 -15.60 43.81
CA ILE A 206 38.81 -15.43 45.09
C ILE A 206 39.80 -15.78 46.20
N GLN A 207 40.04 -14.86 47.13
CA GLN A 207 40.60 -15.18 48.44
C GLN A 207 39.47 -15.59 49.40
N ALA A 208 39.73 -16.67 50.13
CA ALA A 208 38.82 -17.37 51.02
C ALA A 208 38.95 -16.91 52.49
N ALA A 209 37.84 -17.00 53.24
CA ALA A 209 37.70 -17.31 54.68
C ALA A 209 36.31 -16.80 55.13
N THR A 210 35.42 -17.48 55.87
CA THR A 210 35.56 -18.56 56.87
C THR A 210 34.19 -19.18 57.19
N ARG A 211 34.18 -20.50 57.46
CA ARG A 211 33.33 -21.35 58.35
C ARG A 211 32.19 -20.65 59.15
N VAL A 212 30.97 -21.20 59.31
CA VAL A 212 30.59 -22.35 60.19
C VAL A 212 29.25 -23.02 59.75
N LYS A 213 29.10 -24.30 60.15
CA LYS A 213 28.07 -25.34 59.95
C LYS A 213 26.60 -25.03 60.42
N PRO A 214 25.61 -25.91 60.10
CA PRO A 214 24.22 -25.56 59.80
C PRO A 214 23.24 -25.74 60.97
N SER A 215 22.09 -25.05 60.89
CA SER A 215 20.88 -25.44 61.62
C SER A 215 19.63 -25.11 60.80
N PHE A 216 18.76 -26.11 60.65
CA PHE A 216 17.45 -26.06 60.02
C PHE A 216 16.49 -25.12 60.78
N ARG A 217 15.71 -24.29 60.05
CA ARG A 217 14.23 -24.27 60.07
C ARG A 217 13.63 -23.18 59.16
N SER A 218 12.79 -23.65 58.24
CA SER A 218 11.56 -23.07 57.67
C SER A 218 11.42 -21.55 57.45
N GLY A 219 11.16 -21.18 56.19
CA GLY A 219 10.36 -19.98 55.88
C GLY A 219 10.57 -19.41 54.48
N THR A 220 9.59 -19.65 53.60
CA THR A 220 9.22 -18.84 52.41
C THR A 220 10.19 -18.68 51.24
N ARG A 221 9.82 -19.29 50.09
CA ARG A 221 10.40 -19.05 48.76
C ARG A 221 9.99 -17.67 48.23
N PRO A 222 10.88 -16.91 47.56
CA PRO A 222 10.50 -15.78 46.71
C PRO A 222 10.07 -16.30 45.33
N SER A 223 8.84 -16.00 44.91
CA SER A 223 8.37 -16.20 43.54
C SER A 223 8.92 -15.10 42.63
N ALA A 224 9.45 -15.52 41.49
CA ALA A 224 10.00 -14.66 40.45
C ALA A 224 9.02 -13.55 40.01
N ASN A 225 9.54 -12.32 39.93
CA ASN A 225 8.91 -11.21 39.23
C ASN A 225 8.85 -11.53 37.73
N LEU A 226 7.73 -12.11 37.28
CA LEU A 226 7.32 -11.99 35.88
C LEU A 226 6.93 -10.54 35.65
N ASN A 227 7.66 -9.88 34.75
CA ASN A 227 7.33 -8.57 34.21
C ASN A 227 5.83 -8.52 33.89
N LYS A 228 5.09 -7.66 34.61
CA LYS A 228 3.72 -7.30 34.25
C LYS A 228 3.79 -6.52 32.93
N ALA A 229 3.74 -7.23 31.81
CA ALA A 229 3.29 -6.63 30.56
C ALA A 229 1.89 -6.07 30.84
N LYS A 230 1.73 -4.74 30.72
CA LYS A 230 0.40 -4.12 30.75
C LYS A 230 -0.43 -4.76 29.63
N PRO A 231 -1.66 -5.22 29.89
CA PRO A 231 -2.51 -5.71 28.82
C PRO A 231 -2.76 -4.58 27.82
N LEU A 232 -2.49 -4.86 26.54
CA LEU A 232 -2.88 -4.00 25.42
C LEU A 232 -4.38 -3.73 25.52
N THR A 233 -4.78 -2.49 25.35
CA THR A 233 -6.21 -2.17 25.29
C THR A 233 -6.77 -2.72 23.98
N LEU A 234 -8.06 -3.11 23.97
CA LEU A 234 -8.69 -3.90 22.90
C LEU A 234 -8.63 -3.28 21.48
N ASN A 235 -8.14 -2.04 21.34
CA ASN A 235 -8.06 -1.26 20.10
C ASN A 235 -6.62 -0.93 19.66
N ASP A 236 -5.60 -1.51 20.30
CA ASP A 236 -4.20 -1.24 19.98
C ASP A 236 -3.76 -2.09 18.78
N PHE A 237 -3.41 -1.44 17.68
CA PHE A 237 -2.82 -2.03 16.49
C PHE A 237 -1.31 -1.86 16.50
N ASN A 238 -0.58 -2.85 15.98
CA ASN A 238 0.86 -2.81 15.87
C ASN A 238 1.28 -2.65 14.40
N LEU A 239 1.81 -1.49 14.05
CA LEU A 239 2.37 -1.14 12.75
C LEU A 239 3.90 -1.32 12.79
N ASP A 240 4.37 -2.57 12.63
CA ASP A 240 5.80 -2.93 12.66
C ASP A 240 6.59 -2.41 13.88
N GLY A 241 6.04 -2.63 15.08
CA GLY A 241 6.61 -2.16 16.34
C GLY A 241 6.08 -0.80 16.80
N LEU A 242 5.29 -0.10 15.98
CA LEU A 242 4.61 1.14 16.37
C LEU A 242 3.21 0.81 16.89
N LEU A 243 2.97 1.06 18.18
CA LEU A 243 1.63 0.93 18.78
C LEU A 243 0.75 2.11 18.38
N CYS A 244 -0.42 1.84 17.83
CA CYS A 244 -1.32 2.85 17.30
C CYS A 244 -2.80 2.46 17.43
N LYS A 245 -3.68 3.41 17.18
CA LYS A 245 -5.13 3.20 17.01
C LYS A 245 -5.47 3.37 15.54
N LEU A 246 -6.41 2.56 15.08
CA LEU A 246 -6.95 2.70 13.74
C LEU A 246 -8.35 3.32 13.83
N GLU A 247 -8.54 4.45 13.16
CA GLU A 247 -9.85 5.09 12.99
C GLU A 247 -10.27 4.96 11.53
N ARG A 248 -11.42 4.35 11.27
CA ARG A 248 -11.89 4.15 9.90
C ARG A 248 -12.31 5.48 9.27
N LEU A 249 -11.74 5.79 8.10
CA LEU A 249 -12.12 6.98 7.33
C LEU A 249 -13.29 6.65 6.40
N ASP A 250 -14.16 7.64 6.16
CA ASP A 250 -15.44 7.56 5.43
C ASP A 250 -15.69 6.21 4.69
N PRO A 251 -16.39 5.27 5.34
CA PRO A 251 -16.52 3.89 4.86
C PRO A 251 -17.21 3.77 3.50
N ARG A 252 -17.89 4.83 3.05
CA ARG A 252 -18.60 4.91 1.77
C ARG A 252 -17.65 5.08 0.60
N THR A 253 -16.56 5.82 0.81
CA THR A 253 -15.60 6.16 -0.26
C THR A 253 -14.45 5.18 -0.28
N PHE A 254 -13.87 4.85 0.88
CA PHE A 254 -12.80 3.86 1.00
C PHE A 254 -13.05 2.93 2.20
N PRO A 255 -13.74 1.79 2.01
CA PRO A 255 -14.16 0.94 3.12
C PRO A 255 -12.99 0.37 3.93
N SER A 256 -11.82 0.21 3.34
CA SER A 256 -10.66 -0.41 4.02
C SER A 256 -9.59 0.60 4.43
N LEU A 257 -9.89 1.90 4.36
CA LEU A 257 -8.95 2.97 4.71
C LEU A 257 -9.11 3.39 6.17
N TYR A 258 -8.00 3.44 6.87
CA TYR A 258 -7.94 3.84 8.27
C TYR A 258 -6.92 4.97 8.45
N ARG A 259 -7.27 5.96 9.27
CA ARG A 259 -6.29 6.86 9.87
C ARG A 259 -5.57 6.12 10.99
N VAL A 260 -4.26 6.32 11.07
CA VAL A 260 -3.41 5.73 12.10
C VAL A 260 -3.05 6.82 13.11
N ASP A 261 -3.55 6.67 14.33
CA ASP A 261 -3.22 7.54 15.46
C ASP A 261 -2.15 6.85 16.31
N LEU A 262 -0.92 7.35 16.26
CA LEU A 262 0.23 6.76 16.97
C LEU A 262 0.12 7.07 18.47
N HIS A 263 0.34 6.08 19.35
CA HIS A 263 0.12 6.24 20.80
C HIS A 263 1.17 7.07 21.52
N ASN A 264 2.40 7.04 21.03
CA ASN A 264 3.49 7.80 21.61
C ASN A 264 3.59 9.12 20.86
N ASP A 265 3.83 10.22 21.59
CA ASP A 265 4.31 11.46 20.99
C ASP A 265 5.66 11.15 20.35
N ILE A 266 5.63 10.80 19.07
CA ILE A 266 6.85 10.64 18.30
C ILE A 266 7.38 12.04 18.11
N ASP A 267 8.62 12.28 18.54
CA ASP A 267 9.32 13.53 18.30
C ASP A 267 9.53 13.69 16.78
N GLN A 268 8.57 14.37 16.16
CA GLN A 268 8.55 14.71 14.74
C GLN A 268 8.54 16.22 14.63
N ASN A 269 9.48 16.79 13.88
CA ASN A 269 9.50 18.22 13.59
C ASN A 269 8.59 18.61 12.40
N ILE A 270 7.86 17.64 11.85
CA ILE A 270 6.99 17.78 10.67
C ILE A 270 5.66 17.06 10.92
N LYS A 271 4.56 17.65 10.46
CA LYS A 271 3.25 17.00 10.52
C LYS A 271 3.17 15.92 9.45
N ILE A 272 2.81 14.71 9.87
CA ILE A 272 2.54 13.57 8.98
C ILE A 272 1.21 12.95 9.38
N ASP A 273 0.27 12.91 8.44
CA ASP A 273 -0.98 12.17 8.59
C ASP A 273 -0.78 10.75 8.05
N TRP A 274 -1.03 9.74 8.89
CA TRP A 274 -0.78 8.34 8.54
C TRP A 274 -2.06 7.65 8.14
N LEU A 275 -2.04 7.02 6.98
CA LEU A 275 -3.12 6.24 6.41
C LEU A 275 -2.68 4.80 6.23
N TYR A 276 -3.55 3.88 6.64
CA TYR A 276 -3.35 2.46 6.48
C TYR A 276 -4.53 1.85 5.71
N LEU A 277 -4.21 1.24 4.57
CA LEU A 277 -5.14 0.42 3.82
C LEU A 277 -5.06 -1.00 4.37
N LYS A 278 -6.14 -1.41 5.05
CA LYS A 278 -6.24 -2.74 5.64
C LYS A 278 -6.63 -3.75 4.56
N ALA A 279 -5.93 -4.88 4.50
CA ALA A 279 -6.28 -5.96 3.58
C ALA A 279 -7.60 -6.64 4.01
N GLU A 280 -8.38 -7.14 3.04
CA GLU A 280 -9.67 -7.79 3.30
C GLU A 280 -9.55 -9.07 4.13
N ASN A 281 -8.41 -9.75 4.02
CA ASN A 281 -8.08 -10.95 4.78
C ASN A 281 -7.49 -10.64 6.17
N GLU A 282 -7.53 -9.38 6.62
CA GLU A 282 -6.98 -8.92 7.90
C GLU A 282 -5.46 -9.12 8.03
N ALA A 283 -4.77 -9.54 6.97
CA ALA A 283 -3.33 -9.77 7.00
C ALA A 283 -2.57 -8.43 6.95
N GLN A 284 -1.55 -8.31 7.79
CA GLN A 284 -0.60 -7.20 7.70
C GLN A 284 0.31 -7.36 6.47
N PRO A 285 0.75 -6.25 5.86
CA PRO A 285 1.73 -6.32 4.79
C PRO A 285 3.03 -6.94 5.29
N LEU A 286 3.76 -7.60 4.39
CA LEU A 286 5.14 -7.97 4.65
C LEU A 286 5.98 -6.69 4.73
N TRP A 287 6.26 -6.23 5.95
CA TRP A 287 6.92 -4.95 6.22
C TRP A 287 8.23 -4.75 5.46
N GLY A 288 9.02 -5.81 5.28
CA GLY A 288 10.27 -5.76 4.52
C GLY A 288 10.11 -5.43 3.02
N SER A 289 8.93 -5.65 2.44
CA SER A 289 8.60 -5.34 1.04
C SER A 289 7.41 -4.39 0.90
N ALA A 290 6.98 -3.76 2.00
CA ALA A 290 5.89 -2.81 1.99
C ALA A 290 6.33 -1.52 1.26
N GLN A 291 5.48 -1.07 0.34
CA GLN A 291 5.63 0.21 -0.34
C GLN A 291 4.91 1.30 0.42
N ILE A 292 5.48 2.50 0.35
CA ILE A 292 4.99 3.69 1.02
C ILE A 292 4.79 4.78 -0.01
N PHE A 293 3.60 5.39 0.03
CA PHE A 293 3.27 6.53 -0.81
C PHE A 293 3.16 7.77 0.07
N ILE A 294 3.88 8.83 -0.30
CA ILE A 294 3.97 10.06 0.46
C ILE A 294 3.45 11.20 -0.41
N ALA A 295 2.35 11.81 0.01
CA ALA A 295 1.71 12.93 -0.65
C ALA A 295 2.08 14.24 0.03
N GLU A 296 2.48 15.24 -0.77
CA GLU A 296 2.64 16.62 -0.32
C GLU A 296 1.28 17.34 -0.30
N GLN A 297 0.83 17.82 0.85
CA GLN A 297 -0.43 18.55 0.99
C GLN A 297 -0.20 20.06 1.04
N LEU A 298 -0.94 20.79 0.22
CA LEU A 298 -0.94 22.25 0.19
C LEU A 298 -2.28 22.81 0.62
N TYR A 299 -2.29 23.96 1.28
CA TYR A 299 -3.49 24.77 1.44
C TYR A 299 -3.94 25.34 0.10
N ALA A 300 -5.20 25.79 0.02
CA ALA A 300 -5.77 26.38 -1.20
C ALA A 300 -4.94 27.56 -1.77
N GLN A 301 -4.22 28.27 -0.91
CA GLN A 301 -3.35 29.39 -1.27
C GLN A 301 -1.96 28.96 -1.80
N GLY A 302 -1.62 27.66 -1.79
CA GLY A 302 -0.31 27.16 -2.25
C GLY A 302 0.75 27.09 -1.15
N GLN A 303 0.40 27.34 0.10
CA GLN A 303 1.32 27.15 1.23
C GLN A 303 1.41 25.66 1.59
N PHE A 304 2.61 25.17 1.89
CA PHE A 304 2.82 23.81 2.37
C PHE A 304 2.10 23.59 3.71
N SER A 305 1.41 22.45 3.83
CA SER A 305 0.65 22.10 5.03
C SER A 305 1.30 20.95 5.80
N HIS A 306 1.43 19.78 5.18
CA HIS A 306 1.96 18.57 5.81
C HIS A 306 2.17 17.45 4.77
N TYR A 307 2.70 16.30 5.21
CA TYR A 307 2.70 15.08 4.41
C TYR A 307 1.56 14.15 4.79
N VAL A 308 1.00 13.43 3.81
CA VAL A 308 0.08 12.30 4.04
C VAL A 308 0.75 11.04 3.55
N VAL A 309 0.84 10.03 4.41
CA VAL A 309 1.54 8.77 4.13
C VAL A 309 0.53 7.64 4.04
N LEU A 310 0.55 6.90 2.95
CA LEU A 310 -0.29 5.72 2.74
C LEU A 310 0.55 4.43 2.74
N VAL A 311 0.08 3.46 3.53
CA VAL A 311 0.68 2.14 3.69
C VAL A 311 -0.37 1.06 3.41
N GLY A 312 0.04 -0.07 2.82
CA GLY A 312 -0.83 -1.25 2.65
C GLY A 312 -1.34 -1.49 1.23
N THR A 313 -0.81 -0.77 0.23
CA THR A 313 -1.04 -1.04 -1.19
C THR A 313 0.28 -1.08 -1.95
N HIS A 314 0.30 -1.84 -3.05
CA HIS A 314 1.38 -1.83 -4.05
C HIS A 314 0.92 -1.24 -5.39
N SER A 315 -0.37 -0.92 -5.55
CA SER A 315 -0.89 -0.25 -6.75
C SER A 315 -0.70 1.25 -6.62
N VAL A 316 0.06 1.80 -7.57
CA VAL A 316 0.31 3.24 -7.71
C VAL A 316 -0.98 4.00 -8.03
N GLU A 317 -1.81 3.45 -8.91
CA GLU A 317 -3.07 4.05 -9.36
C GLU A 317 -4.07 4.14 -8.20
N TYR A 318 -4.14 3.09 -7.38
CA TYR A 318 -5.03 3.07 -6.23
C TYR A 318 -4.55 4.02 -5.13
N ALA A 319 -3.24 4.00 -4.84
CA ALA A 319 -2.64 4.95 -3.90
C ALA A 319 -2.87 6.40 -4.32
N THR A 320 -2.70 6.68 -5.61
CA THR A 320 -2.93 8.01 -6.19
C THR A 320 -4.38 8.45 -6.03
N THR A 321 -5.33 7.56 -6.31
CA THR A 321 -6.76 7.84 -6.16
C THR A 321 -7.13 8.16 -4.70
N ILE A 322 -6.65 7.34 -3.75
CA ILE A 322 -6.87 7.58 -2.31
C ILE A 322 -6.28 8.91 -1.89
N LEU A 323 -5.01 9.17 -2.22
CA LEU A 323 -4.30 10.36 -1.79
C LEU A 323 -4.83 11.64 -2.44
N GLN A 324 -5.41 11.57 -3.64
CA GLN A 324 -6.09 12.72 -4.25
C GLN A 324 -7.47 12.99 -3.65
N ALA A 325 -8.21 11.93 -3.32
CA ALA A 325 -9.53 12.03 -2.71
C ALA A 325 -9.46 12.38 -1.22
N TYR A 326 -8.34 12.04 -0.56
CA TYR A 326 -8.08 12.41 0.81
C TYR A 326 -7.96 13.93 0.92
N THR A 327 -8.92 14.51 1.64
CA THR A 327 -8.88 15.92 2.04
C THR A 327 -9.02 15.94 3.55
N ASP A 328 -8.13 16.66 4.22
CA ASP A 328 -8.19 16.82 5.66
C ASP A 328 -9.28 17.86 6.06
N GLN A 329 -9.47 18.06 7.36
CA GLN A 329 -10.40 19.08 7.88
C GLN A 329 -10.01 20.52 7.51
N ARG A 330 -8.80 20.73 6.97
CA ARG A 330 -8.27 22.04 6.58
C ARG A 330 -8.35 22.26 5.07
N HIS A 331 -9.05 21.40 4.34
CA HIS A 331 -9.26 21.49 2.89
C HIS A 331 -7.95 21.60 2.11
N THR A 332 -6.98 20.75 2.46
CA THR A 332 -5.74 20.64 1.68
C THR A 332 -5.94 19.94 0.34
N ARG A 333 -4.92 20.06 -0.50
CA ARG A 333 -4.89 19.53 -1.85
C ARG A 333 -3.53 18.92 -2.14
N THR A 334 -3.52 17.68 -2.65
CA THR A 334 -2.32 16.90 -3.01
C THR A 334 -1.51 17.50 -4.16
N SER A 335 -0.28 17.94 -3.92
CA SER A 335 0.62 18.53 -4.92
C SER A 335 1.33 17.47 -5.75
N SER A 336 1.98 16.53 -5.06
CA SER A 336 2.83 15.48 -5.61
C SER A 336 2.68 14.23 -4.75
N ILE A 337 3.01 13.07 -5.32
CA ILE A 337 3.05 11.78 -4.64
C ILE A 337 4.36 11.09 -5.00
N HIS A 338 5.11 10.70 -3.97
CA HIS A 338 6.36 9.98 -4.07
C HIS A 338 6.22 8.57 -3.50
N GLN A 339 6.89 7.61 -4.10
CA GLN A 339 6.93 6.23 -3.66
C GLN A 339 8.32 5.91 -3.08
N THR A 340 8.32 5.24 -1.93
CA THR A 340 9.53 4.73 -1.27
C THR A 340 9.24 3.39 -0.58
N SER A 341 10.24 2.79 0.06
CA SER A 341 10.06 1.56 0.85
C SER A 341 9.78 1.85 2.32
N TRP A 342 9.09 0.93 3.00
CA TRP A 342 8.86 1.03 4.44
C TRP A 342 10.14 1.16 5.25
N ASN A 343 11.16 0.37 4.92
CA ASN A 343 12.45 0.39 5.62
C ASN A 343 13.12 1.77 5.54
N ASN A 344 13.07 2.41 4.36
CA ASN A 344 13.63 3.75 4.17
C ASN A 344 12.81 4.79 4.94
N PHE A 345 11.49 4.78 4.75
CA PHE A 345 10.60 5.74 5.40
C PHE A 345 10.69 5.67 6.94
N LYS A 346 10.68 4.47 7.52
CA LYS A 346 10.78 4.24 8.97
C LYS A 346 12.04 4.82 9.59
N GLN A 347 13.14 4.94 8.85
CA GLN A 347 14.39 5.52 9.34
C GLN A 347 14.38 7.05 9.32
N HIS A 348 13.52 7.67 8.52
CA HIS A 348 13.65 9.09 8.16
C HIS A 348 12.44 9.97 8.49
N TYR A 349 11.27 9.39 8.83
CA TYR A 349 10.03 10.14 9.08
C TYR A 349 10.07 11.09 10.29
N HIS A 350 11.04 10.95 11.20
CA HIS A 350 11.16 11.77 12.40
C HIS A 350 11.65 13.21 12.13
N GLN A 351 12.45 13.39 11.08
CA GLN A 351 13.08 14.68 10.77
C GLN A 351 12.71 15.07 9.34
N HIS A 352 12.15 16.27 9.18
CA HIS A 352 11.72 16.82 7.89
C HIS A 352 12.84 16.74 6.86
N GLU A 353 14.07 17.02 7.28
CA GLU A 353 15.22 17.06 6.38
C GLU A 353 15.59 15.71 5.81
N THR A 354 15.61 14.69 6.66
CA THR A 354 15.93 13.33 6.21
C THR A 354 14.77 12.73 5.44
N LEU A 355 13.53 13.00 5.85
CA LEU A 355 12.33 12.58 5.12
C LEU A 355 12.34 13.16 3.70
N PHE A 356 12.62 14.46 3.58
CA PHE A 356 12.69 15.12 2.28
C PHE A 356 13.80 14.54 1.40
N ASN A 357 15.04 14.46 1.90
CA ASN A 357 16.15 13.95 1.08
C ASN A 357 15.93 12.50 0.66
N GLU A 358 15.59 11.62 1.60
CA GLU A 358 15.61 10.18 1.36
C GLU A 358 14.31 9.63 0.80
N CYS A 359 13.17 10.25 1.10
CA CYS A 359 11.86 9.74 0.68
C CYS A 359 11.18 10.58 -0.40
N ILE A 360 11.50 11.88 -0.51
CA ILE A 360 10.94 12.77 -1.55
C ILE A 360 11.93 12.90 -2.70
N MET A 361 13.13 13.43 -2.46
CA MET A 361 14.14 13.67 -3.51
C MET A 361 14.73 12.39 -4.09
N ASN A 362 15.07 11.41 -3.25
CA ASN A 362 15.55 10.09 -3.68
C ASN A 362 14.40 9.10 -3.96
N GLY A 363 13.16 9.49 -3.66
CA GLY A 363 11.97 8.70 -3.92
C GLY A 363 11.57 8.68 -5.40
N THR A 364 10.71 7.74 -5.78
CA THR A 364 10.15 7.70 -7.14
C THR A 364 8.93 8.62 -7.20
N LEU A 365 8.98 9.70 -7.98
CA LEU A 365 7.80 10.52 -8.27
C LEU A 365 6.80 9.72 -9.10
N VAL A 366 5.63 9.42 -8.54
CA VAL A 366 4.60 8.61 -9.22
C VAL A 366 3.45 9.44 -9.75
N TRP A 367 3.18 10.59 -9.15
CA TRP A 367 2.13 11.49 -9.61
C TRP A 367 2.41 12.94 -9.21
N GLN A 368 1.99 13.87 -10.05
CA GLN A 368 2.02 15.30 -9.79
C GLN A 368 0.78 15.95 -10.38
N ARG A 369 0.22 16.95 -9.68
CA ARG A 369 -1.03 17.61 -10.11
C ARG A 369 -0.93 18.28 -11.48
N ASP A 370 0.14 19.01 -11.69
CA ASP A 370 0.41 19.75 -12.94
C ASP A 370 1.93 19.72 -13.17
N GLN A 371 2.32 19.55 -14.43
CA GLN A 371 3.72 19.58 -14.87
C GLN A 371 4.41 20.91 -14.56
N ARG A 372 3.64 21.98 -14.33
CA ARG A 372 4.16 23.32 -14.00
C ARG A 372 4.29 23.59 -12.51
N VAL A 373 3.94 22.64 -11.65
CA VAL A 373 4.04 22.82 -10.20
C VAL A 373 5.48 22.69 -9.75
N TYR A 374 5.93 23.63 -8.92
CA TYR A 374 7.26 23.59 -8.33
C TYR A 374 7.33 22.55 -7.20
N PRO A 375 8.44 21.80 -7.09
CA PRO A 375 8.70 20.98 -5.91
C PRO A 375 8.87 21.88 -4.68
N TYR A 376 8.67 21.31 -3.49
CA TYR A 376 8.80 22.01 -2.22
C TYR A 376 10.08 21.59 -1.52
N ILE A 377 10.81 22.56 -0.95
CA ILE A 377 12.03 22.31 -0.17
C ILE A 377 11.82 22.78 1.27
N PRO A 378 12.29 22.04 2.29
CA PRO A 378 12.15 22.47 3.67
C PRO A 378 12.88 23.78 3.94
N ALA A 379 12.26 24.64 4.75
CA ALA A 379 12.77 25.96 5.11
C ALA A 379 14.16 25.88 5.76
N SER A 380 14.43 24.82 6.52
CA SER A 380 15.70 24.58 7.23
C SER A 380 16.91 24.36 6.30
N PHE A 381 16.71 24.00 5.02
CA PHE A 381 17.80 23.86 4.06
C PHE A 381 18.30 25.19 3.53
N ILE A 382 17.45 26.22 3.59
CA ILE A 382 17.67 27.46 2.86
C ILE A 382 18.32 28.51 3.75
N ASN A 383 19.44 29.06 3.29
CA ASN A 383 20.00 30.27 3.87
C ASN A 383 19.40 31.51 3.19
N THR A 384 18.63 32.27 3.96
CA THR A 384 17.91 33.48 3.53
C THR A 384 18.77 34.75 3.51
N GLN A 385 20.07 34.66 3.83
CA GLN A 385 20.99 35.79 3.71
C GLN A 385 21.15 36.19 2.24
N LYS A 386 20.68 37.40 1.89
CA LYS A 386 20.83 37.95 0.53
C LYS A 386 22.27 38.38 0.28
N PHE A 387 22.88 37.84 -0.77
CA PHE A 387 24.24 38.22 -1.19
C PHE A 387 24.26 39.32 -2.25
N ILE A 388 23.20 39.43 -3.05
CA ILE A 388 23.06 40.45 -4.09
C ILE A 388 21.77 41.24 -3.81
N PRO A 389 21.84 42.52 -3.43
CA PRO A 389 20.65 43.33 -3.20
C PRO A 389 20.04 43.78 -4.54
N PHE A 390 18.72 43.64 -4.66
CA PHE A 390 17.88 44.16 -5.75
C PHE A 390 16.41 44.12 -5.30
N GLU A 391 15.54 44.84 -6.00
CA GLU A 391 14.11 44.92 -5.72
C GLU A 391 13.37 43.73 -6.36
N GLU A 392 12.53 43.07 -5.57
CA GLU A 392 11.72 41.92 -6.03
C GLU A 392 10.28 42.38 -6.22
N THR A 393 9.59 41.80 -7.20
CA THR A 393 8.14 41.95 -7.32
C THR A 393 7.42 41.36 -6.11
N ALA A 394 6.22 41.85 -5.79
CA ALA A 394 5.38 41.27 -4.76
C ALA A 394 5.16 39.76 -4.99
N ALA A 395 5.22 38.97 -3.92
CA ALA A 395 5.10 37.52 -3.97
C ALA A 395 3.74 37.03 -3.45
N THR A 396 3.35 35.84 -3.90
CA THR A 396 2.24 35.05 -3.35
C THR A 396 2.78 33.72 -2.83
N PHE A 397 1.96 32.94 -2.12
CA PHE A 397 2.39 31.62 -1.63
C PHE A 397 2.80 30.63 -2.76
N PHE A 398 2.30 30.83 -3.98
CA PHE A 398 2.68 30.07 -5.18
C PHE A 398 4.00 30.53 -5.82
N THR A 399 4.51 31.71 -5.47
CA THR A 399 5.75 32.24 -6.04
C THR A 399 6.93 31.40 -5.52
N PRO A 400 7.71 30.72 -6.39
CA PRO A 400 8.86 29.93 -5.95
C PRO A 400 10.00 30.82 -5.46
N VAL A 401 10.88 30.26 -4.63
CA VAL A 401 12.18 30.85 -4.30
C VAL A 401 13.24 30.34 -5.28
N ILE A 402 14.16 31.20 -5.72
CA ILE A 402 15.32 30.78 -6.53
C ILE A 402 16.49 30.55 -5.59
N LEU A 403 17.07 29.36 -5.70
CA LEU A 403 18.10 28.86 -4.81
C LEU A 403 19.37 28.52 -5.61
N LEU A 404 20.52 28.79 -5.01
CA LEU A 404 21.82 28.33 -5.49
C LEU A 404 22.36 27.24 -4.58
N ARG A 405 22.63 26.05 -5.14
CA ARG A 405 23.37 24.98 -4.48
C ARG A 405 24.87 25.23 -4.61
N GLU A 406 25.53 25.44 -3.47
CA GLU A 406 26.98 25.60 -3.34
C GLU A 406 27.54 24.52 -2.41
N ARG A 407 27.98 23.40 -2.99
CA ARG A 407 28.45 22.22 -2.23
C ARG A 407 27.38 21.74 -1.25
N GLN A 408 27.51 22.09 0.03
CA GLN A 408 26.63 21.69 1.13
C GLN A 408 25.71 22.82 1.61
N LYS A 409 25.69 23.96 0.92
CA LYS A 409 24.86 25.13 1.30
C LYS A 409 23.90 25.47 0.17
N ILE A 410 22.64 25.73 0.53
CA ILE A 410 21.63 26.24 -0.39
C ILE A 410 21.32 27.68 0.00
N ARG A 411 21.46 28.62 -0.93
CA ARG A 411 21.33 30.06 -0.67
C ARG A 411 20.25 30.69 -1.52
N VAL A 412 19.47 31.60 -0.94
CA VAL A 412 18.48 32.37 -1.69
C VAL A 412 19.17 33.37 -2.63
N ILE A 413 18.73 33.37 -3.89
CA ILE A 413 19.02 34.42 -4.87
C ILE A 413 17.83 35.39 -4.94
N HIS A 414 16.60 34.86 -5.05
CA HIS A 414 15.34 35.59 -5.18
C HIS A 414 14.24 34.88 -4.38
N GLY A 415 13.25 35.62 -3.90
CA GLY A 415 12.09 35.09 -3.20
C GLY A 415 12.08 35.49 -1.73
N LEU A 416 12.78 36.56 -1.35
CA LEU A 416 12.68 37.08 0.01
C LEU A 416 11.31 37.67 0.28
N GLU A 417 10.65 38.27 -0.71
CA GLU A 417 9.25 38.68 -0.56
C GLU A 417 8.33 37.48 -0.31
N ARG A 418 8.65 36.30 -0.88
CA ARG A 418 7.95 35.04 -0.60
C ARG A 418 8.19 34.55 0.83
N VAL A 419 9.43 34.59 1.31
CA VAL A 419 9.81 34.17 2.67
C VAL A 419 9.18 35.08 3.73
N LYS A 420 9.03 36.38 3.45
CA LYS A 420 8.40 37.34 4.38
C LYS A 420 6.90 37.14 4.57
N LEU A 421 6.22 36.40 3.68
CA LEU A 421 4.77 36.18 3.79
C LEU A 421 4.38 35.42 5.07
N SER A 422 5.23 34.51 5.54
CA SER A 422 4.96 33.67 6.71
C SER A 422 6.26 33.15 7.30
N ASN A 423 6.47 33.41 8.59
CA ASN A 423 7.60 32.84 9.34
C ASN A 423 7.33 31.40 9.83
N GLU A 424 6.11 30.89 9.61
CA GLU A 424 5.68 29.55 10.01
C GLU A 424 5.78 28.52 8.87
N ASP A 425 6.21 28.95 7.68
CA ASP A 425 6.37 28.06 6.53
C ASP A 425 7.45 27.01 6.80
N GLN A 426 7.03 25.74 6.77
CA GLN A 426 7.95 24.61 6.90
C GLN A 426 8.64 24.26 5.57
N ALA A 427 8.06 24.63 4.44
CA ALA A 427 8.65 24.41 3.12
C ALA A 427 8.18 25.46 2.09
N TYR A 428 9.01 25.68 1.06
CA TYR A 428 8.75 26.64 -0.01
C TYR A 428 8.79 25.97 -1.39
N PRO A 429 7.94 26.38 -2.34
CA PRO A 429 8.13 26.02 -3.73
C PRO A 429 9.47 26.58 -4.21
N TYR A 430 10.26 25.83 -4.97
CA TYR A 430 11.61 26.26 -5.32
C TYR A 430 12.03 25.96 -6.76
N LEU A 431 13.05 26.72 -7.18
CA LEU A 431 13.86 26.54 -8.37
C LEU A 431 15.31 26.44 -7.91
N LEU A 432 15.99 25.34 -8.24
CA LEU A 432 17.37 25.10 -7.81
C LEU A 432 18.34 25.21 -8.97
N LEU A 433 19.31 26.11 -8.81
CA LEU A 433 20.46 26.26 -9.70
C LEU A 433 21.66 25.58 -9.04
N ASP A 434 22.40 24.76 -9.76
CA ASP A 434 23.65 24.20 -9.26
C ASP A 434 24.86 24.99 -9.77
N ARG A 435 25.77 25.31 -8.86
CA ARG A 435 27.06 25.86 -9.24
C ARG A 435 27.88 24.91 -10.13
N ALA A 436 27.65 23.60 -10.03
CA ALA A 436 28.24 22.61 -10.93
C ALA A 436 27.83 22.82 -12.40
N ASP A 437 26.65 23.42 -12.63
CA ASP A 437 26.11 23.69 -13.96
C ASP A 437 26.55 25.08 -14.50
N GLY A 438 27.54 25.71 -13.87
CA GLY A 438 28.08 27.01 -14.31
C GLY A 438 27.40 28.23 -13.69
N TYR A 439 26.36 28.06 -12.86
CA TYR A 439 25.70 29.17 -12.17
C TYR A 439 26.61 29.78 -11.08
N THR A 440 27.38 30.81 -11.45
CA THR A 440 28.26 31.54 -10.52
C THR A 440 27.62 32.82 -9.99
N TRP A 441 28.07 33.29 -8.83
CA TRP A 441 27.66 34.61 -8.30
C TRP A 441 27.97 35.77 -9.25
N GLN A 442 29.01 35.67 -10.08
CA GLN A 442 29.35 36.68 -11.08
C GLN A 442 28.30 36.72 -12.20
N LEU A 443 27.95 35.55 -12.74
CA LEU A 443 26.89 35.41 -13.73
C LEU A 443 25.56 35.95 -13.20
N ILE A 444 25.16 35.53 -11.99
CA ILE A 444 23.92 35.97 -11.36
C ILE A 444 23.89 37.48 -11.18
N ARG A 445 24.99 38.08 -10.71
CA ARG A 445 25.10 39.54 -10.55
C ARG A 445 25.01 40.28 -11.88
N GLN A 446 25.65 39.74 -12.92
CA GLN A 446 25.60 40.31 -14.27
C GLN A 446 24.17 40.27 -14.84
N VAL A 447 23.47 39.16 -14.69
CA VAL A 447 22.07 39.03 -15.15
C VAL A 447 21.16 40.00 -14.40
N ILE A 448 21.24 40.05 -13.07
CA ILE A 448 20.46 40.99 -12.24
C ILE A 448 20.69 42.44 -12.67
N SER A 449 21.92 42.81 -13.00
CA SER A 449 22.25 44.19 -13.40
C SER A 449 21.65 44.64 -14.75
N ARG A 450 21.22 43.69 -15.58
CA ARG A 450 20.64 43.96 -16.91
C ARG A 450 19.12 43.94 -16.91
N LEU A 451 18.49 43.43 -15.85
CA LEU A 451 17.04 43.30 -15.76
C LEU A 451 16.40 44.58 -15.21
N PRO A 452 15.22 44.97 -15.71
CA PRO A 452 14.44 46.07 -15.15
C PRO A 452 13.98 45.73 -13.71
N GLN A 453 13.98 46.74 -12.84
CA GLN A 453 13.50 46.63 -11.46
C GLN A 453 12.02 47.07 -11.36
N PRO A 454 11.20 46.48 -10.47
CA PRO A 454 11.51 45.30 -9.64
C PRO A 454 11.55 44.01 -10.48
N ILE A 455 12.45 43.09 -10.12
CA ILE A 455 12.68 41.85 -10.88
C ILE A 455 11.67 40.79 -10.45
N SER A 456 10.98 40.18 -11.42
CA SER A 456 10.11 39.02 -11.16
C SER A 456 10.92 37.71 -11.11
N VAL A 457 10.40 36.72 -10.39
CA VAL A 457 11.10 35.44 -10.23
C VAL A 457 11.27 34.71 -11.56
N HIS A 458 10.26 34.76 -12.43
CA HIS A 458 10.28 34.09 -13.73
C HIS A 458 11.26 34.79 -14.68
N ASP A 459 11.27 36.13 -14.71
CA ASP A 459 12.19 36.89 -15.56
C ASP A 459 13.65 36.62 -15.19
N LEU A 460 13.95 36.58 -13.88
CA LEU A 460 15.30 36.26 -13.41
C LEU A 460 15.72 34.84 -13.77
N TYR A 461 14.85 33.86 -13.51
CA TYR A 461 15.16 32.46 -13.79
C TYR A 461 15.37 32.23 -15.29
N GLN A 462 14.50 32.76 -16.14
CA GLN A 462 14.62 32.66 -17.59
C GLN A 462 15.90 33.34 -18.12
N ALA A 463 16.26 34.51 -17.57
CA ALA A 463 17.48 35.20 -17.97
C ALA A 463 18.76 34.44 -17.54
N LEU A 464 18.72 33.74 -16.40
CA LEU A 464 19.81 32.88 -15.94
C LEU A 464 19.97 31.65 -16.85
N GLU A 465 18.88 30.96 -17.19
CA GLU A 465 18.91 29.81 -18.11
C GLU A 465 19.47 30.20 -19.49
N ASN A 466 18.99 31.31 -20.05
CA ASN A 466 19.48 31.81 -21.34
C ASN A 466 20.97 32.16 -21.32
N SER A 467 21.46 32.69 -20.20
CA SER A 467 22.86 33.09 -20.07
C SER A 467 23.79 31.88 -19.87
N ALA A 468 23.34 30.86 -19.14
CA ALA A 468 24.10 29.61 -18.97
C ALA A 468 24.27 28.84 -20.29
N LEU A 469 23.21 28.78 -21.11
CA LEU A 469 23.25 28.17 -22.44
C LEU A 469 24.28 28.86 -23.36
N SER A 470 24.38 30.20 -23.27
CA SER A 470 25.32 30.98 -24.08
C SER A 470 26.79 30.86 -23.69
N GLU A 471 27.11 30.43 -22.46
CA GLU A 471 28.50 30.13 -22.04
C GLU A 471 28.93 28.68 -22.36
N SER A 472 27.97 27.81 -22.69
CA SER A 472 28.20 26.40 -23.04
C SER A 472 28.34 26.12 -24.55
N SER A 473 28.12 27.14 -25.39
CA SER A 473 28.35 27.14 -26.85
C SER A 473 29.62 27.90 -27.19
#